data_AF-A0A937HTB8-F1
#
_entry.id   AF-A0A937HTB8-F1
#
_cell.length_a   1.000
_cell.length_b   1.000
_cell.length_c   1.000
_cell.angle_alpha   90.00
_cell.angle_beta   90.00
_cell.angle_gamma   90.00
#
_symmetry.space_group_name_H-M   'P 1'
#
loop_
_entity.id
_entity.type
_entity.pdbx_description
1 polymer ?
#
loop_
_entity_poly.entity_id
_entity_poly.type
_entity_poly.pdbx_seq_one_letter_code
_entity_poly.pdbx_strand_id
1 'polypeptide(L)'
;MKKIIAMLSVVLFSFGVAKAGELSITGSAKASYAITSNDGTAAKSNANKGLGISNEFTLGASGELDNGYTWTYAIDIDAVESGATNDDAKLTLTTPQGTIGMFLGEGALGVDNAGSQSVI
;
A
#
# COMPACT_ATOMS: atom_id res chain seq x y z
N MET A 1 -21.04 -40.46 20.03
CA MET A 1 -20.80 -39.10 20.57
C MET A 1 -19.42 -38.55 20.21
N LYS A 2 -18.29 -39.13 20.68
CA LYS A 2 -16.93 -38.61 20.38
C LYS A 2 -16.61 -38.44 18.88
N LYS A 3 -16.98 -39.42 18.03
CA LYS A 3 -16.75 -39.34 16.57
C LYS A 3 -17.59 -38.27 15.86
N ILE A 4 -18.81 -38.02 16.37
CA ILE A 4 -19.71 -36.99 15.83
C ILE A 4 -19.19 -35.60 16.19
N ILE A 5 -18.69 -35.41 17.42
CA ILE A 5 -18.04 -34.17 17.84
C ILE A 5 -16.81 -33.91 16.98
N ALA A 6 -15.94 -34.90 16.77
CA ALA A 6 -14.75 -34.74 15.93
C ALA A 6 -15.09 -34.40 14.46
N MET A 7 -16.10 -35.06 13.87
CA MET A 7 -16.57 -34.71 12.52
C MET A 7 -17.15 -33.30 12.47
N LEU A 8 -17.96 -32.92 13.46
CA LEU A 8 -18.54 -31.58 13.52
C LEU A 8 -17.47 -30.50 13.71
N SER A 9 -16.45 -30.76 14.52
CA SER A 9 -15.28 -29.88 14.65
C SER A 9 -14.58 -29.70 13.30
N VAL A 10 -14.23 -30.80 12.63
CA VAL A 10 -13.57 -30.74 11.32
C VAL A 10 -14.42 -29.96 10.31
N VAL A 11 -15.72 -30.22 10.23
CA VAL A 11 -16.65 -29.49 9.34
C VAL A 11 -16.70 -28.00 9.71
N LEU A 12 -16.86 -27.64 10.98
CA LEU A 12 -16.92 -26.24 11.40
C LEU A 12 -15.60 -25.48 11.17
N PHE A 13 -14.44 -26.14 11.31
CA PHE A 13 -13.13 -25.55 10.99
C PHE A 13 -12.81 -25.55 9.50
N SER A 14 -13.39 -26.45 8.70
CA SER A 14 -13.17 -26.51 7.25
C SER A 14 -14.08 -25.58 6.46
N PHE A 15 -15.26 -25.24 7.01
CA PHE A 15 -16.28 -24.45 6.34
C PHE A 15 -16.65 -23.17 7.11
N GLY A 16 -15.88 -22.83 8.14
CA GLY A 16 -15.87 -21.51 8.79
C GLY A 16 -15.24 -20.45 7.89
N VAL A 17 -15.78 -20.34 6.66
CA VAL A 17 -15.74 -19.20 5.74
C VAL A 17 -14.50 -18.32 5.82
N ALA A 18 -13.37 -18.80 5.28
CA ALA A 18 -12.33 -17.91 4.82
C ALA A 18 -12.97 -16.84 3.91
N LYS A 19 -12.97 -15.57 4.32
CA LYS A 19 -13.17 -14.46 3.37
C LYS A 19 -12.07 -14.65 2.33
N ALA A 20 -12.48 -14.96 1.09
CA ALA A 20 -11.55 -14.89 -0.02
C ALA A 20 -10.89 -13.52 0.03
N GLY A 21 -9.56 -13.50 0.06
CA GLY A 21 -8.83 -12.25 0.21
C GLY A 21 -9.23 -11.24 -0.86
N GLU A 22 -9.36 -9.97 -0.48
CA GLU A 22 -9.74 -8.91 -1.41
C GLU A 22 -8.48 -8.34 -2.05
N LEU A 23 -8.45 -8.31 -3.39
CA LEU A 23 -7.45 -7.57 -4.16
C LEU A 23 -8.07 -6.27 -4.65
N SER A 24 -7.44 -5.14 -4.33
CA SER A 24 -7.84 -3.81 -4.76
C SER A 24 -6.72 -3.14 -5.56
N ILE A 25 -7.13 -2.29 -6.50
CA ILE A 25 -6.24 -1.43 -7.27
C ILE A 25 -6.83 -0.03 -7.18
N THR A 26 -6.09 0.89 -6.59
CA THR A 26 -6.50 2.30 -6.43
C THR A 26 -5.39 3.19 -6.92
N GLY A 27 -5.70 4.29 -7.58
CA GLY A 27 -4.65 5.18 -8.07
C GLY A 27 -5.18 6.32 -8.91
N SER A 28 -4.28 7.17 -9.38
CA SER A 28 -4.60 8.26 -10.29
C SER A 28 -3.59 8.34 -11.43
N ALA A 29 -4.09 8.59 -12.63
CA ALA A 29 -3.26 8.97 -13.76
C ALA A 29 -3.44 10.46 -14.00
N LYS A 30 -2.37 11.25 -13.83
CA LYS A 30 -2.41 12.70 -13.98
C LYS A 30 -1.55 13.13 -15.15
N ALA A 31 -2.20 13.72 -16.16
CA ALA A 31 -1.52 14.45 -17.22
C ALA A 31 -1.34 15.92 -16.82
N SER A 32 -0.16 16.47 -17.08
CA SER A 32 0.20 17.85 -16.75
C SER A 32 0.96 18.49 -17.90
N TYR A 33 0.79 19.80 -18.04
CA TYR A 33 1.62 20.63 -18.90
C TYR A 33 2.17 21.79 -18.07
N ALA A 34 3.47 22.04 -18.18
CA ALA A 34 4.16 23.11 -17.47
C ALA A 34 4.58 24.19 -18.46
N ILE A 35 4.17 25.43 -18.20
CA ILE A 35 4.62 26.62 -18.91
C ILE A 35 5.29 27.51 -17.89
N THR A 36 6.59 27.72 -18.05
CA THR A 36 7.38 28.60 -17.18
C THR A 36 7.53 29.96 -17.85
N SER A 37 7.17 31.04 -17.16
CA SER A 37 7.46 32.41 -17.59
C SER A 37 8.25 33.15 -16.51
N ASN A 38 9.17 34.02 -16.92
CA ASN A 38 9.98 34.87 -16.05
C ASN A 38 9.84 36.32 -16.56
N ASP A 39 9.52 37.27 -15.68
CA ASP A 39 9.40 38.71 -15.98
C ASP A 39 10.63 39.53 -15.52
N GLY A 40 11.63 38.86 -14.94
CA GLY A 40 12.85 39.46 -14.42
C GLY A 40 13.87 39.81 -15.49
N THR A 41 14.60 40.90 -15.28
CA THR A 41 15.66 41.40 -16.18
C THR A 41 16.95 40.57 -16.13
N ALA A 42 17.06 39.62 -15.18
CA ALA A 42 18.18 38.71 -15.02
C ALA A 42 17.82 37.30 -15.52
N ALA A 43 18.41 36.92 -16.66
CA ALA A 43 18.37 35.62 -17.32
C ALA A 43 17.00 35.16 -17.91
N LYS A 44 16.99 34.93 -19.23
CA LYS A 44 15.88 34.27 -19.95
C LYS A 44 15.64 32.89 -19.35
N SER A 45 14.44 32.63 -18.84
CA SER A 45 14.04 31.27 -18.48
C SER A 45 13.80 30.47 -19.76
N ASN A 46 14.81 29.70 -20.19
CA ASN A 46 14.72 28.77 -21.33
C ASN A 46 14.19 27.40 -20.87
N ALA A 47 13.34 27.35 -19.84
CA ALA A 47 12.68 26.11 -19.48
C ALA A 47 11.67 25.77 -20.59
N ASN A 48 11.94 24.71 -21.35
CA ASN A 48 11.03 24.24 -22.37
C ASN A 48 9.68 23.88 -21.74
N LYS A 49 8.59 24.09 -22.50
CA LYS A 49 7.27 23.60 -22.11
C LYS A 49 7.36 22.09 -21.87
N GLY A 50 7.03 21.65 -20.67
CA GLY A 50 7.07 20.24 -20.29
C GLY A 50 5.68 19.62 -20.38
N LEU A 51 5.57 18.39 -20.86
CA LEU A 51 4.41 17.53 -20.66
C LEU A 51 4.83 16.43 -19.68
N GLY A 52 4.05 16.22 -18.63
CA GLY A 52 4.32 15.19 -17.62
C GLY A 52 3.11 14.30 -17.42
N ILE A 53 3.32 12.99 -17.35
CA ILE A 53 2.33 12.01 -16.89
C ILE A 53 2.87 11.44 -15.59
N SER A 54 2.13 11.56 -14.49
CA SER A 54 2.42 10.87 -13.22
C SER A 54 1.33 9.84 -12.97
N ASN A 55 1.72 8.58 -12.79
CA ASN A 55 0.81 7.50 -12.45
C ASN A 55 1.26 6.94 -11.11
N GLU A 56 0.43 7.19 -10.10
CA GLU A 56 0.59 6.57 -8.78
C GLU A 56 -0.56 5.59 -8.62
N PHE A 57 -0.26 4.31 -8.39
CA PHE A 57 -1.30 3.35 -8.03
C PHE A 57 -0.82 2.38 -6.96
N THR A 58 -1.72 2.10 -6.03
CA THR A 58 -1.59 1.13 -4.96
C THR A 58 -2.21 -0.19 -5.41
N LEU A 59 -1.47 -1.29 -5.24
CA LEU A 59 -2.03 -2.63 -5.23
C LEU A 59 -2.22 -3.08 -3.79
N GLY A 60 -3.47 -3.22 -3.37
CA GLY A 60 -3.85 -3.65 -2.02
C GLY A 60 -4.35 -5.10 -2.02
N ALA A 61 -3.97 -5.88 -1.02
CA ALA A 61 -4.48 -7.20 -0.76
C ALA A 61 -4.85 -7.32 0.73
N SER A 62 -5.90 -8.06 1.06
CA SER A 62 -6.26 -8.35 2.45
C SER A 62 -6.86 -9.72 2.60
N GLY A 63 -6.90 -10.25 3.82
CA GLY A 63 -7.57 -11.51 4.12
C GLY A 63 -7.62 -11.84 5.61
N GLU A 64 -8.13 -13.02 5.92
CA GLU A 64 -8.15 -13.58 7.28
C GLU A 64 -7.44 -14.93 7.35
N LEU A 65 -6.98 -15.30 8.55
CA LEU A 65 -6.26 -16.55 8.81
C LEU A 65 -7.13 -17.60 9.51
N ASP A 66 -8.46 -17.42 9.49
CA ASP A 66 -9.47 -18.32 10.08
C ASP A 66 -9.34 -18.57 11.60
N ASN A 67 -8.52 -17.78 12.29
CA ASN A 67 -8.32 -17.82 13.75
C ASN A 67 -8.64 -16.46 14.41
N GLY A 68 -9.44 -15.63 13.74
CA GLY A 68 -9.76 -14.26 14.17
C GLY A 68 -8.68 -13.23 13.87
N TYR A 69 -7.63 -13.60 13.12
CA TYR A 69 -6.58 -12.67 12.70
C TYR A 69 -6.83 -12.24 11.27
N THR A 70 -6.48 -10.99 10.96
CA THR A 70 -6.55 -10.45 9.59
C THR A 70 -5.19 -9.94 9.15
N TRP A 71 -4.94 -9.97 7.85
CA TRP A 71 -3.73 -9.42 7.26
C TRP A 71 -4.08 -8.44 6.15
N THR A 72 -3.23 -7.43 5.97
CA THR A 72 -3.29 -6.54 4.80
C THR A 72 -1.90 -6.35 4.22
N TYR A 73 -1.80 -6.29 2.91
CA TYR A 73 -0.58 -5.97 2.18
C TYR A 73 -0.90 -4.86 1.18
N ALA A 74 -0.05 -3.84 1.08
CA ALA A 74 -0.18 -2.84 0.02
C ALA A 74 1.19 -2.50 -0.54
N ILE A 75 1.24 -2.24 -1.83
CA ILE A 75 2.42 -1.69 -2.51
C ILE A 75 2.01 -0.49 -3.35
N ASP A 76 2.80 0.57 -3.25
CA ASP A 76 2.68 1.74 -4.10
C ASP A 76 3.68 1.63 -5.26
N ILE A 77 3.17 1.95 -6.45
CA ILE A 77 3.91 1.85 -7.70
C ILE A 77 3.94 3.24 -8.33
N ASP A 78 5.11 3.87 -8.27
CA ASP A 78 5.42 5.10 -9.02
C ASP A 78 6.36 4.77 -10.20
N ALA A 79 6.22 5.56 -11.26
CA ALA A 79 7.01 5.50 -12.47
C ALA A 79 8.04 6.63 -12.52
N VAL A 80 8.83 6.83 -11.46
CA VAL A 80 9.78 7.95 -11.39
C VAL A 80 10.86 7.87 -12.47
N GLU A 81 11.26 6.68 -12.94
CA GLU A 81 12.32 6.56 -13.96
C GLU A 81 12.11 5.37 -14.93
N SER A 82 11.24 5.56 -15.93
CA SER A 82 11.09 4.66 -17.09
C SER A 82 10.66 3.20 -16.80
N GLY A 83 10.21 2.90 -15.58
CA GLY A 83 9.69 1.59 -15.20
C GLY A 83 8.75 1.70 -14.01
N ALA A 84 7.80 0.77 -13.91
CA ALA A 84 6.95 0.62 -12.73
C ALA A 84 7.80 0.02 -11.61
N THR A 85 8.26 0.87 -10.69
CA THR A 85 9.04 0.47 -9.53
C THR A 85 8.16 0.46 -8.29
N ASN A 86 8.41 -0.48 -7.38
CA ASN A 86 7.84 -0.37 -6.05
C ASN A 86 8.50 0.80 -5.34
N ASP A 87 7.71 1.80 -4.95
CA ASP A 87 8.17 2.94 -4.18
C ASP A 87 8.06 2.61 -2.68
N ASP A 88 6.84 2.27 -2.25
CA ASP A 88 6.55 1.91 -0.87
C ASP A 88 5.81 0.56 -0.72
N ALA A 89 5.90 -0.05 0.46
CA ALA A 89 5.15 -1.26 0.81
C ALA A 89 4.78 -1.33 2.30
N LYS A 90 3.63 -1.94 2.61
CA LYS A 90 3.22 -2.25 3.98
C LYS A 90 2.58 -3.63 4.10
N LEU A 91 2.89 -4.33 5.19
CA LEU A 91 2.24 -5.57 5.62
C LEU A 91 1.78 -5.38 7.06
N THR A 92 0.51 -5.62 7.34
CA THR A 92 0.00 -5.65 8.72
C THR A 92 -0.66 -6.98 9.04
N LEU A 93 -0.53 -7.38 10.31
CA LEU A 93 -1.23 -8.51 10.90
C LEU A 93 -1.97 -7.98 12.14
N THR A 94 -3.29 -8.08 12.11
CA THR A 94 -4.17 -7.69 13.20
C THR A 94 -4.64 -8.92 13.95
N THR A 95 -4.51 -8.85 15.27
CA THR A 95 -4.93 -9.88 16.22
C THR A 95 -5.89 -9.26 17.25
N PRO A 96 -6.56 -10.04 18.10
CA PRO A 96 -7.36 -9.47 19.20
C PRO A 96 -6.52 -8.68 20.22
N GLN A 97 -5.20 -8.84 20.24
CA GLN A 97 -4.29 -8.14 21.14
C GLN A 97 -3.76 -6.82 20.55
N GLY A 98 -3.99 -6.57 19.26
CA GLY A 98 -3.47 -5.41 18.54
C GLY A 98 -2.93 -5.77 17.17
N THR A 99 -2.36 -4.76 16.50
CA THR A 99 -1.83 -4.87 15.13
C THR A 99 -0.31 -4.71 15.14
N ILE A 100 0.38 -5.61 14.45
CA ILE A 100 1.80 -5.46 14.12
C ILE A 100 1.93 -5.14 12.63
N GLY A 101 2.85 -4.25 12.28
CA GLY A 101 3.10 -3.83 10.91
C GLY A 101 4.58 -3.84 10.55
N MET A 102 4.87 -4.19 9.30
CA MET A 102 6.16 -4.03 8.64
C MET A 102 5.98 -3.05 7.49
N PHE A 103 6.82 -2.02 7.44
CA PHE A 103 6.71 -0.93 6.48
C PHE A 103 8.06 -0.71 5.80
N LEU A 104 8.01 -0.53 4.48
CA LEU A 104 9.11 -0.15 3.62
C LEU A 104 8.71 1.18 2.99
N GLY A 105 9.33 2.27 3.42
CA GLY A 105 9.03 3.63 2.94
C GLY A 105 7.70 4.23 3.44
N GLU A 106 6.69 3.41 3.72
CA GLU A 106 5.41 3.84 4.31
C GLU A 106 5.48 4.16 5.81
N GLY A 107 4.78 5.22 6.24
CA GLY A 107 4.66 5.60 7.66
C GLY A 107 5.94 6.13 8.32
N ALA A 108 7.02 6.31 7.57
CA ALA A 108 8.17 7.07 8.02
C ALA A 108 7.90 8.58 7.84
N LEU A 109 8.04 9.37 8.92
CA LEU A 109 8.51 10.75 8.73
C LEU A 109 9.90 10.60 8.09
N GLY A 110 10.16 11.35 7.02
CA GLY A 110 11.33 11.18 6.17
C GLY A 110 12.63 10.91 6.92
N VAL A 111 13.56 10.26 6.24
CA VAL A 111 14.94 10.05 6.73
C VAL A 111 15.68 11.36 7.09
N ASP A 112 15.05 12.53 6.96
CA ASP A 112 15.53 13.79 7.51
C ASP A 112 15.46 13.86 9.05
N ASN A 113 14.67 13.01 9.72
CA ASN A 113 14.61 13.03 11.19
C ASN A 113 14.63 11.60 11.80
N ALA A 114 15.85 11.07 11.97
CA ALA A 114 16.15 9.78 12.57
C ALA A 114 15.36 9.48 13.84
N GLY A 115 14.39 8.56 13.74
CA GLY A 115 13.64 8.00 14.87
C GLY A 115 12.14 7.93 14.64
N SER A 116 11.67 7.20 13.62
CA SER A 116 10.24 6.91 13.49
C SER A 116 9.89 5.65 14.29
N GLN A 117 9.25 5.84 15.45
CA GLN A 117 8.37 4.84 16.06
C GLN A 117 6.95 5.18 15.65
N SER A 118 6.38 4.42 14.71
CA SER A 118 4.92 4.38 14.57
C SER A 118 4.41 3.40 15.63
N VAL A 119 3.80 3.95 16.69
CA VAL A 119 2.96 3.17 17.60
C VAL A 119 1.58 3.11 16.95
N ILE A 120 1.16 1.90 16.57
CA ILE A 120 -0.26 1.58 16.31
C ILE A 120 -0.84 1.03 17.61
#